data_AF-G7THZ2-F1
#
_entry.id   AF-G7THZ2-F1
#
_cell.length_a   1.000
_cell.length_b   1.000
_cell.length_c   1.000
_cell.angle_alpha   90.00
_cell.angle_beta   90.00
_cell.angle_gamma   90.00
#
_symmetry.space_group_name_H-M   'P 1'
#
loop_
_entity.id
_entity.type
_entity.pdbx_description
1 polymer ?
#
loop_
_entity_poly.entity_id
_entity_poly.type
_entity_poly.pdbx_seq_one_letter_code
_entity_poly.pdbx_strand_id
1 'polypeptide(L)'
;MQRMRQSRQLRPGRIGGGVFPDLKHSRDLHISGVAEWAEMESRLQQAVFDGVPTYLRQYPQALISPLMVQMSTADGTPHRLVAEDIVQMSDQALSDLARTCLRPGAINLQWYTADQGGYPYWHCELYPRDASADRLHRHLLWTLYLNDDFAQDETEFLFQQRKPPPRTGSLLIAPTAFTHTHRGNRSVDGDKFIATSWIPFQSAQALYGGKSGLGNRNGGAFRCCCCVADSPLAIRPVATAPCTGSQRLCSLLSPVRVACIAHR
;
A
#
# COMPACT_ATOMS: atom_id res chain seq x y z
N MET A 1 -5.04 -2.49 20.34
CA MET A 1 -6.43 -2.88 20.70
C MET A 1 -7.05 -1.95 21.76
N GLN A 2 -6.66 -2.00 23.04
CA GLN A 2 -7.28 -1.22 24.13
C GLN A 2 -7.52 0.27 23.81
N ARG A 3 -6.49 0.97 23.31
CA ARG A 3 -6.58 2.38 22.90
C ARG A 3 -7.64 2.65 21.81
N MET A 4 -7.85 1.71 20.89
CA MET A 4 -8.89 1.81 19.86
C MET A 4 -10.28 1.65 20.49
N ARG A 5 -10.47 0.66 21.38
CA ARG A 5 -11.75 0.45 22.11
C ARG A 5 -12.18 1.68 22.92
N GLN A 6 -11.22 2.46 23.42
CA GLN A 6 -11.46 3.68 24.20
C GLN A 6 -11.60 4.96 23.33
N SER A 7 -11.38 4.87 22.01
CA SER A 7 -11.39 6.05 21.13
C SER A 7 -12.81 6.58 20.90
N ARG A 8 -13.03 7.85 21.22
CA ARG A 8 -14.26 8.59 20.89
C ARG A 8 -14.40 8.90 19.38
N GLN A 9 -13.37 8.58 18.58
CA GLN A 9 -13.34 8.85 17.14
C GLN A 9 -13.82 7.67 16.28
N LEU A 10 -14.17 6.53 16.89
CA LEU A 10 -14.73 5.37 16.16
C LEU A 10 -15.99 5.76 15.38
N ARG A 11 -16.07 5.32 14.12
CA ARG A 11 -17.23 5.49 13.24
C ARG A 11 -17.71 4.14 12.69
N PRO A 12 -18.98 4.00 12.28
CA PRO A 12 -19.42 2.85 11.50
C PRO A 12 -18.56 2.68 10.24
N GLY A 13 -18.30 1.42 9.88
CA GLY A 13 -17.55 1.04 8.69
C GLY A 13 -18.07 1.69 7.42
N ARG A 14 -17.16 2.23 6.61
CA ARG A 14 -17.50 2.87 5.32
C ARG A 14 -16.90 2.10 4.15
N ILE A 15 -17.65 2.09 3.06
CA ILE A 15 -17.23 1.64 1.72
C ILE A 15 -17.39 2.81 0.73
N GLY A 16 -17.07 2.61 -0.55
CA GLY A 16 -17.04 3.69 -1.56
C GLY A 16 -18.32 4.54 -1.66
N GLY A 17 -19.50 3.91 -1.47
CA GLY A 17 -20.80 4.58 -1.51
C GLY A 17 -21.27 5.21 -0.20
N GLY A 18 -20.79 4.78 0.97
CA GLY A 18 -21.40 5.16 2.26
C GLY A 18 -21.21 4.14 3.39
N VAL A 19 -22.15 4.14 4.34
CA VAL A 19 -22.27 3.14 5.41
C VAL A 19 -23.36 2.15 5.00
N PHE A 20 -23.01 0.87 4.89
CA PHE A 20 -23.94 -0.21 4.53
C PHE A 20 -23.64 -1.42 5.40
N PRO A 21 -24.29 -1.57 6.58
CA PRO A 21 -23.96 -2.62 7.54
C PRO A 21 -24.06 -4.03 6.96
N ASP A 22 -25.04 -4.29 6.10
CA ASP A 22 -25.25 -5.58 5.43
C ASP A 22 -24.11 -5.96 4.48
N LEU A 23 -23.33 -4.97 4.00
CA LEU A 23 -22.15 -5.19 3.16
C LEU A 23 -20.86 -5.19 3.97
N LYS A 24 -20.71 -4.22 4.89
CA LYS A 24 -19.55 -4.06 5.79
C LYS A 24 -20.02 -3.64 7.18
N HIS A 25 -19.93 -4.55 8.13
CA HIS A 25 -20.20 -4.26 9.54
C HIS A 25 -18.88 -4.21 10.32
N SER A 26 -18.35 -3.01 10.50
CA SER A 26 -17.15 -2.75 11.30
C SER A 26 -17.27 -1.44 12.08
N ARG A 27 -16.35 -1.24 13.02
CA ARG A 27 -16.04 0.07 13.61
C ARG A 27 -14.66 0.49 13.13
N ASP A 28 -14.63 1.57 12.35
CA ASP A 28 -13.44 2.10 11.69
C ASP A 28 -12.89 3.29 12.48
N LEU A 29 -11.57 3.40 12.53
CA LEU A 29 -10.82 4.51 13.12
C LEU A 29 -9.70 4.92 12.16
N HIS A 30 -9.92 6.03 11.46
CA HIS A 30 -8.88 6.66 10.65
C HIS A 30 -7.84 7.30 11.57
N ILE A 31 -6.57 6.90 11.44
CA ILE A 31 -5.50 7.40 12.31
C ILE A 31 -4.54 8.36 11.61
N SER A 32 -4.51 8.35 10.27
CA SER A 32 -3.56 9.16 9.52
C SER A 32 -3.78 10.66 9.66
N GLY A 33 -2.70 11.38 9.93
CA GLY A 33 -2.74 12.83 10.16
C GLY A 33 -3.41 13.24 11.47
N VAL A 34 -3.82 12.30 12.32
CA VAL A 34 -4.38 12.58 13.65
C VAL A 34 -3.24 12.62 14.66
N ALA A 35 -2.94 13.79 15.19
CA ALA A 35 -1.74 14.02 16.04
C ALA A 35 -1.58 13.03 17.19
N GLU A 36 -2.68 12.64 17.86
CA GLU A 36 -2.62 11.65 18.95
C GLU A 36 -2.17 10.25 18.48
N TRP A 37 -2.36 9.88 17.21
CA TRP A 37 -1.97 8.59 16.64
C TRP A 37 -0.66 8.62 15.86
N ALA A 38 0.00 9.78 15.69
CA ALA A 38 1.17 9.93 14.82
C ALA A 38 2.31 8.92 15.08
N GLU A 39 2.57 8.58 16.36
CA GLU A 39 3.54 7.55 16.74
C GLU A 39 3.13 6.14 16.26
N MET A 40 1.85 5.80 16.42
CA MET A 40 1.29 4.51 16.01
C MET A 40 1.23 4.40 14.48
N GLU A 41 0.83 5.48 13.79
CA GLU A 41 0.91 5.60 12.34
C GLU A 41 2.35 5.35 11.85
N SER A 42 3.34 6.03 12.43
CA SER A 42 4.76 5.88 12.06
C SER A 42 5.24 4.42 12.24
N ARG A 43 4.92 3.79 13.37
CA ARG A 43 5.28 2.38 13.64
C ARG A 43 4.62 1.40 12.67
N LEU A 44 3.34 1.61 12.33
CA LEU A 44 2.61 0.78 11.38
C LEU A 44 3.14 0.97 9.95
N GLN A 45 3.40 2.21 9.52
CA GLN A 45 4.01 2.49 8.22
C GLN A 45 5.40 1.86 8.10
N GLN A 46 6.23 1.94 9.15
CA GLN A 46 7.53 1.28 9.18
C GLN A 46 7.38 -0.24 9.04
N ALA A 47 6.62 -0.90 9.92
CA ALA A 47 6.44 -2.35 9.89
C ALA A 47 5.90 -2.89 8.54
N VAL A 48 5.04 -2.12 7.86
CA VAL A 48 4.56 -2.44 6.51
C VAL A 48 5.67 -2.27 5.48
N PHE A 49 6.37 -1.13 5.45
CA PHE A 49 7.41 -0.86 4.46
C PHE A 49 8.67 -1.71 4.63
N ASP A 50 8.95 -2.21 5.84
CA ASP A 50 10.00 -3.21 6.08
C ASP A 50 9.61 -4.59 5.46
N GLY A 51 8.31 -4.87 5.30
CA GLY A 51 7.79 -6.07 4.61
C GLY A 51 7.67 -5.93 3.08
N VAL A 52 7.58 -4.71 2.54
CA VAL A 52 7.41 -4.46 1.09
C VAL A 52 8.53 -5.06 0.23
N PRO A 53 9.84 -4.94 0.56
CA PRO A 53 10.93 -5.57 -0.18
C PRO A 53 10.74 -7.09 -0.39
N THR A 54 10.24 -7.81 0.62
CA THR A 54 9.94 -9.25 0.50
C THR A 54 8.90 -9.53 -0.58
N TYR A 55 7.82 -8.75 -0.62
CA TYR A 55 6.80 -8.87 -1.66
C TYR A 55 7.36 -8.51 -3.05
N LEU A 56 8.18 -7.47 -3.14
CA LEU A 56 8.79 -7.02 -4.41
C LEU A 56 9.83 -7.99 -4.96
N ARG A 57 10.63 -8.66 -4.11
CA ARG A 57 11.51 -9.76 -4.54
C ARG A 57 10.71 -10.95 -5.08
N GLN A 58 9.54 -11.25 -4.49
CA GLN A 58 8.68 -12.34 -4.94
C GLN A 58 7.92 -12.00 -6.23
N TYR A 59 7.56 -10.72 -6.43
CA TYR A 59 6.82 -10.24 -7.61
C TYR A 59 7.44 -8.94 -8.18
N PRO A 60 8.62 -8.99 -8.82
CA PRO A 60 9.29 -7.82 -9.40
C PRO A 60 8.42 -7.00 -10.36
N GLN A 61 7.49 -7.68 -11.04
CA GLN A 61 6.51 -7.12 -11.98
C GLN A 61 5.61 -6.04 -11.35
N ALA A 62 5.45 -6.02 -10.02
CA ALA A 62 4.80 -4.93 -9.31
C ALA A 62 5.44 -3.56 -9.60
N LEU A 63 6.77 -3.52 -9.77
CA LEU A 63 7.47 -2.29 -10.19
C LEU A 63 7.72 -2.24 -11.70
N ILE A 64 8.32 -3.28 -12.28
CA ILE A 64 8.92 -3.18 -13.64
C ILE A 64 7.92 -3.33 -14.79
N SER A 65 6.70 -3.82 -14.54
CA SER A 65 5.65 -3.88 -15.57
C SER A 65 4.87 -2.57 -15.71
N PRO A 66 4.45 -1.87 -14.63
CA PRO A 66 3.82 -0.56 -14.75
C PRO A 66 4.81 0.60 -14.95
N LEU A 67 6.08 0.45 -14.57
CA LEU A 67 7.11 1.49 -14.69
C LEU A 67 8.32 0.98 -15.47
N MET A 68 8.76 1.72 -16.51
CA MET A 68 10.05 1.46 -17.16
C MET A 68 11.17 2.13 -16.34
N VAL A 69 11.54 1.48 -15.24
CA VAL A 69 12.58 1.95 -14.33
C VAL A 69 13.95 1.82 -14.98
N GLN A 70 14.76 2.89 -14.93
CA GLN A 70 16.17 2.87 -15.31
C GLN A 70 17.05 3.41 -14.18
N MET A 71 18.20 2.79 -13.99
CA MET A 71 19.24 3.21 -13.04
C MET A 71 20.54 3.43 -13.81
N SER A 72 21.31 4.45 -13.43
CA SER A 72 22.69 4.61 -13.94
C SER A 72 23.59 3.52 -13.36
N THR A 73 24.30 2.82 -14.24
CA THR A 73 25.41 1.92 -13.86
C THR A 73 26.66 2.72 -13.51
N ALA A 74 27.71 2.05 -13.00
CA ALA A 74 28.92 2.71 -12.49
C ALA A 74 29.72 3.48 -13.56
N ASP A 75 29.56 3.13 -14.83
CA ASP A 75 30.09 3.80 -16.02
C ASP A 75 29.19 4.94 -16.53
N GLY A 76 28.04 5.19 -15.89
CA GLY A 76 27.08 6.22 -16.26
C GLY A 76 26.02 5.80 -17.29
N THR A 77 26.12 4.59 -17.85
CA THR A 77 25.16 4.05 -18.82
C THR A 77 23.78 3.84 -18.18
N PRO A 78 22.65 4.12 -18.87
CA PRO A 78 21.32 3.82 -18.34
C PRO A 78 20.98 2.33 -18.51
N HIS A 79 20.94 1.58 -17.40
CA HIS A 79 20.44 0.20 -17.37
C HIS A 79 18.94 0.19 -17.08
N ARG A 80 18.16 -0.53 -17.89
CA ARG A 80 16.73 -0.75 -17.65
C ARG A 80 16.57 -1.98 -16.76
N LEU A 81 15.88 -1.82 -15.64
CA LEU A 81 15.70 -2.92 -14.69
C LEU A 81 14.83 -4.04 -15.29
N VAL A 82 15.28 -5.28 -15.08
CA VAL A 82 14.54 -6.53 -15.30
C VAL A 82 14.22 -7.20 -13.96
N ALA A 83 13.58 -8.38 -13.98
CA ALA A 83 13.13 -9.04 -12.75
C ALA A 83 14.32 -9.51 -11.90
N GLU A 84 15.36 -9.98 -12.56
CA GLU A 84 16.60 -10.49 -11.99
C GLU A 84 17.33 -9.39 -11.19
N ASP A 85 17.36 -8.16 -11.71
CA ASP A 85 17.96 -7.01 -11.00
C ASP A 85 17.24 -6.75 -9.67
N ILE A 86 15.90 -6.77 -9.65
CA ILE A 86 15.09 -6.57 -8.43
C ILE A 86 15.33 -7.71 -7.42
N VAL A 87 15.44 -8.95 -7.90
CA VAL A 87 15.69 -10.13 -7.05
C VAL A 87 17.09 -10.09 -6.44
N GLN A 88 18.09 -9.55 -7.15
CA GLN A 88 19.49 -9.46 -6.70
C GLN A 88 19.85 -8.16 -5.96
N MET A 89 19.01 -7.11 -6.07
CA MET A 89 19.20 -5.81 -5.42
C MET A 89 19.40 -5.95 -3.90
N SER A 90 20.16 -5.05 -3.25
CA SER A 90 20.25 -5.02 -1.79
C SER A 90 18.93 -4.54 -1.17
N ASP A 91 18.63 -4.94 0.08
CA ASP A 91 17.38 -4.52 0.75
C ASP A 91 17.26 -3.00 0.87
N GLN A 92 18.38 -2.30 1.08
CA GLN A 92 18.43 -0.84 1.10
C GLN A 92 18.06 -0.25 -0.26
N ALA A 93 18.71 -0.69 -1.34
CA ALA A 93 18.44 -0.16 -2.69
C ALA A 93 17.01 -0.49 -3.15
N LEU A 94 16.48 -1.68 -2.82
CA LEU A 94 15.10 -2.06 -3.13
C LEU A 94 14.09 -1.22 -2.31
N SER A 95 14.41 -0.91 -1.05
CA SER A 95 13.60 -0.01 -0.22
C SER A 95 13.60 1.42 -0.76
N ASP A 96 14.75 1.94 -1.20
CA ASP A 96 14.86 3.28 -1.77
C ASP A 96 14.15 3.38 -3.13
N LEU A 97 14.25 2.35 -3.96
CA LEU A 97 13.47 2.23 -5.19
C LEU A 97 11.97 2.19 -4.89
N ALA A 98 11.53 1.36 -3.94
CA ALA A 98 10.14 1.28 -3.53
C ALA A 98 9.60 2.63 -3.02
N ARG A 99 10.35 3.37 -2.20
CA ARG A 99 9.98 4.73 -1.73
C ARG A 99 9.96 5.78 -2.84
N THR A 100 10.72 5.56 -3.91
CA THR A 100 10.73 6.45 -5.09
C THR A 100 9.54 6.19 -6.01
N CYS A 101 9.11 4.93 -6.15
CA CYS A 101 7.97 4.54 -6.99
C CYS A 101 6.62 4.66 -6.29
N LEU A 102 6.58 4.35 -4.98
CA LEU A 102 5.37 4.11 -4.19
C LEU A 102 5.30 5.04 -2.98
N ARG A 103 4.11 5.20 -2.39
CA ARG A 103 3.88 5.98 -1.18
C ARG A 103 3.02 5.22 -0.15
N PRO A 104 3.12 5.53 1.15
CA PRO A 104 2.14 5.03 2.12
C PRO A 104 0.76 5.64 1.84
N GLY A 105 -0.28 4.80 1.88
CA GLY A 105 -1.67 5.24 1.97
C GLY A 105 -2.08 5.57 3.40
N ALA A 106 -3.19 6.30 3.54
CA ALA A 106 -3.71 6.71 4.84
C ALA A 106 -4.35 5.52 5.59
N ILE A 107 -3.97 5.30 6.85
CA ILE A 107 -4.27 4.09 7.64
C ILE A 107 -5.64 4.15 8.29
N ASN A 108 -6.38 3.06 8.17
CA ASN A 108 -7.63 2.81 8.88
C ASN A 108 -7.46 1.57 9.79
N LEU A 109 -7.71 1.74 11.09
CA LEU A 109 -7.86 0.62 12.01
C LEU A 109 -9.31 0.14 11.95
N GLN A 110 -9.54 -1.16 11.82
CA GLN A 110 -10.88 -1.73 11.72
C GLN A 110 -11.09 -2.77 12.83
N TRP A 111 -12.22 -2.65 13.51
CA TRP A 111 -12.69 -3.56 14.55
C TRP A 111 -13.99 -4.22 14.09
N TYR A 112 -13.95 -5.53 13.92
CA TYR A 112 -15.11 -6.36 13.66
C TYR A 112 -15.53 -7.02 14.97
N THR A 113 -16.78 -6.76 15.39
CA THR A 113 -17.34 -7.34 16.62
C THR A 113 -17.57 -8.83 16.44
N ALA A 114 -17.29 -9.65 17.46
CA ALA A 114 -17.68 -11.06 17.48
C ALA A 114 -19.15 -11.25 17.04
N ASP A 115 -19.37 -12.24 16.16
CA ASP A 115 -20.67 -12.72 15.71
C ASP A 115 -21.58 -11.70 15.03
N GLN A 116 -21.04 -10.55 14.66
CA GLN A 116 -21.78 -9.46 14.02
C GLN A 116 -20.99 -8.77 12.93
N GLY A 117 -19.67 -8.63 13.11
CA GLY A 117 -18.80 -7.95 12.19
C GLY A 117 -18.33 -8.83 11.03
N GLY A 118 -18.22 -8.23 9.85
CA GLY A 118 -17.56 -8.80 8.68
C GLY A 118 -17.56 -7.81 7.51
N TYR A 119 -16.93 -8.19 6.39
CA TYR A 119 -17.07 -7.49 5.11
C TYR A 119 -17.35 -8.52 4.00
N PRO A 120 -18.49 -9.23 4.04
CA PRO A 120 -18.77 -10.39 3.17
C PRO A 120 -18.96 -10.04 1.69
N TYR A 121 -19.14 -8.76 1.35
CA TYR A 121 -19.26 -8.28 -0.02
C TYR A 121 -17.94 -8.44 -0.79
N TRP A 122 -17.96 -9.15 -1.92
CA TRP A 122 -16.82 -9.29 -2.82
C TRP A 122 -16.47 -7.95 -3.48
N HIS A 123 -15.24 -7.48 -3.29
CA HIS A 123 -14.77 -6.20 -3.81
C HIS A 123 -13.29 -6.24 -4.22
N CYS A 124 -12.87 -5.21 -4.95
CA CYS A 124 -11.45 -4.88 -5.14
C CYS A 124 -11.23 -3.40 -4.81
N GLU A 125 -9.97 -2.97 -4.79
CA GLU A 125 -9.59 -1.67 -4.24
C GLU A 125 -9.54 -0.52 -5.26
N LEU A 126 -9.63 -0.84 -6.56
CA LEU A 126 -9.68 0.12 -7.65
C LEU A 126 -11.13 0.47 -8.03
N TYR A 127 -11.49 1.75 -7.95
CA TYR A 127 -12.73 2.29 -8.50
C TYR A 127 -12.65 3.82 -8.70
N PRO A 128 -13.20 4.37 -9.80
CA PRO A 128 -13.29 5.81 -10.01
C PRO A 128 -14.38 6.40 -9.10
N ARG A 129 -14.12 7.54 -8.44
CA ARG A 129 -15.07 8.12 -7.48
C ARG A 129 -14.93 9.63 -7.23
N ASP A 130 -13.73 10.18 -7.36
CA ASP A 130 -13.43 11.59 -7.11
C ASP A 130 -12.49 12.14 -8.19
N ALA A 131 -12.48 13.47 -8.36
CA ALA A 131 -11.76 14.14 -9.44
C ALA A 131 -10.23 14.06 -9.31
N SER A 132 -9.69 13.76 -8.11
CA SER A 132 -8.27 13.49 -7.94
C SER A 132 -7.86 12.10 -8.40
N ALA A 133 -8.84 11.20 -8.59
CA ALA A 133 -8.66 9.81 -9.00
C ALA A 133 -7.68 9.00 -8.12
N ASP A 134 -7.40 9.41 -6.89
CA ASP A 134 -6.36 8.81 -6.03
C ASP A 134 -6.61 7.31 -5.77
N ARG A 135 -7.88 6.87 -5.78
CA ARG A 135 -8.26 5.46 -5.68
C ARG A 135 -7.75 4.62 -6.86
N LEU A 136 -7.56 5.22 -8.03
CA LEU A 136 -6.95 4.57 -9.20
C LEU A 136 -5.41 4.47 -9.09
N HIS A 137 -4.77 5.20 -8.17
CA HIS A 137 -3.32 5.11 -7.92
C HIS A 137 -2.95 3.94 -7.01
N ARG A 138 -3.92 3.35 -6.29
CA ARG A 138 -3.68 2.25 -5.34
C ARG A 138 -3.08 1.04 -6.08
N HIS A 139 -1.84 0.67 -5.79
CA HIS A 139 -1.17 -0.41 -6.49
C HIS A 139 -1.22 -1.74 -5.73
N LEU A 140 -0.91 -1.70 -4.42
CA LEU A 140 -1.07 -2.82 -3.51
C LEU A 140 -2.02 -2.44 -2.38
N LEU A 141 -2.75 -3.42 -1.84
CA LEU A 141 -3.44 -3.36 -0.56
C LEU A 141 -2.59 -4.08 0.50
N TRP A 142 -2.74 -3.68 1.75
CA TRP A 142 -2.19 -4.45 2.87
C TRP A 142 -3.12 -4.52 4.07
N THR A 143 -2.99 -5.62 4.80
CA THR A 143 -3.70 -5.86 6.06
C THR A 143 -2.72 -6.44 7.07
N LEU A 144 -2.51 -5.75 8.18
CA LEU A 144 -1.75 -6.22 9.33
C LEU A 144 -2.74 -6.70 10.40
N TYR A 145 -2.66 -7.98 10.76
CA TYR A 145 -3.53 -8.57 11.78
C TYR A 145 -3.01 -8.23 13.18
N LEU A 146 -3.85 -7.63 14.02
CA LEU A 146 -3.49 -7.13 15.35
C LEU A 146 -3.86 -8.08 16.49
N ASN A 147 -4.65 -9.12 16.18
CA ASN A 147 -4.92 -10.28 17.01
C ASN A 147 -5.26 -11.51 16.13
N ASP A 148 -5.31 -12.70 16.74
CA ASP A 148 -5.74 -13.97 16.14
C ASP A 148 -6.62 -14.83 17.09
N ASP A 149 -7.17 -14.20 18.15
CA ASP A 149 -8.07 -14.81 19.13
C ASP A 149 -9.53 -14.92 18.63
N PHE A 150 -9.75 -15.64 17.52
CA PHE A 150 -11.08 -15.88 16.94
C PHE A 150 -11.11 -17.17 16.11
N ALA A 151 -12.28 -17.81 15.99
CA ALA A 151 -12.41 -19.12 15.34
C ALA A 151 -12.37 -19.04 13.80
N GLN A 152 -12.94 -17.97 13.23
CA GLN A 152 -12.98 -17.69 11.79
C GLN A 152 -13.00 -16.17 11.60
N ASP A 153 -12.12 -15.64 10.74
CA ASP A 153 -12.24 -14.30 10.15
C ASP A 153 -11.17 -14.07 9.04
N GLU A 154 -10.99 -15.02 8.13
CA GLU A 154 -9.98 -14.90 7.08
C GLU A 154 -10.33 -13.78 6.06
N THR A 155 -9.31 -13.18 5.44
CA THR A 155 -9.49 -12.47 4.17
C THR A 155 -9.48 -13.50 3.05
N GLU A 156 -10.61 -13.69 2.38
CA GLU A 156 -10.78 -14.68 1.32
C GLU A 156 -10.62 -14.03 -0.06
N PHE A 157 -9.87 -14.68 -0.95
CA PHE A 157 -9.55 -14.24 -2.32
C PHE A 157 -10.22 -15.15 -3.35
N LEU A 158 -11.12 -14.57 -4.14
CA LEU A 158 -12.03 -15.30 -5.03
C LEU A 158 -11.28 -16.08 -6.12
N PHE A 159 -10.43 -15.39 -6.89
CA PHE A 159 -9.77 -15.96 -8.07
C PHE A 159 -8.52 -16.79 -7.73
N GLN A 160 -7.95 -16.60 -6.55
CA GLN A 160 -6.82 -17.41 -6.06
C GLN A 160 -7.28 -18.61 -5.22
N GLN A 161 -8.58 -18.71 -4.90
CA GLN A 161 -9.16 -19.75 -4.03
C GLN A 161 -8.40 -19.90 -2.70
N ARG A 162 -8.07 -18.76 -2.09
CA ARG A 162 -7.21 -18.70 -0.88
C ARG A 162 -7.86 -17.93 0.23
N LYS A 163 -7.77 -18.49 1.44
CA LYS A 163 -8.10 -17.86 2.71
C LYS A 163 -6.90 -18.01 3.67
N PRO A 164 -5.84 -17.19 3.54
CA PRO A 164 -4.70 -17.24 4.45
C PRO A 164 -5.17 -17.11 5.91
N PRO A 165 -4.76 -18.01 6.82
CA PRO A 165 -5.16 -17.92 8.22
C PRO A 165 -4.53 -16.67 8.84
N PRO A 166 -5.33 -15.76 9.41
CA PRO A 166 -4.80 -14.56 10.06
C PRO A 166 -4.01 -14.95 11.30
N ARG A 167 -2.89 -14.24 11.53
CA ARG A 167 -2.02 -14.44 12.68
C ARG A 167 -1.53 -13.11 13.24
N THR A 168 -1.44 -12.95 14.55
CA THR A 168 -0.98 -11.70 15.17
C THR A 168 0.38 -11.28 14.63
N GLY A 169 0.48 -10.04 14.14
CA GLY A 169 1.71 -9.49 13.56
C GLY A 169 2.05 -10.00 12.15
N SER A 170 1.19 -10.80 11.51
CA SER A 170 1.34 -11.15 10.09
C SER A 170 0.81 -10.04 9.18
N LEU A 171 1.53 -9.80 8.08
CA LEU A 171 1.21 -8.80 7.07
C LEU A 171 0.78 -9.46 5.77
N LEU A 172 -0.48 -9.28 5.40
CA LEU A 172 -0.98 -9.64 4.08
C LEU A 172 -0.70 -8.51 3.09
N ILE A 173 -0.18 -8.84 1.91
CA ILE A 173 -0.04 -7.91 0.78
C ILE A 173 -0.61 -8.58 -0.48
N ALA A 174 -1.41 -7.83 -1.24
CA ALA A 174 -1.98 -8.26 -2.52
C ALA A 174 -2.15 -7.08 -3.49
N PRO A 175 -2.23 -7.31 -4.82
CA PRO A 175 -2.65 -6.29 -5.79
C PRO A 175 -4.08 -5.78 -5.54
N THR A 176 -4.37 -4.59 -6.05
CA THR A 176 -5.65 -3.86 -5.83
C THR A 176 -6.71 -4.10 -6.89
N ALA A 177 -6.33 -4.63 -8.05
CA ALA A 177 -7.19 -4.81 -9.21
C ALA A 177 -8.19 -5.99 -9.05
N PHE A 178 -9.18 -6.04 -9.93
CA PHE A 178 -10.27 -7.03 -9.89
C PHE A 178 -9.81 -8.49 -9.86
N THR A 179 -8.62 -8.81 -10.38
CA THR A 179 -8.01 -10.15 -10.32
C THR A 179 -7.75 -10.62 -8.89
N HIS A 180 -7.73 -9.71 -7.92
CA HIS A 180 -7.60 -9.97 -6.48
C HIS A 180 -8.86 -9.51 -5.73
N THR A 181 -10.04 -9.73 -6.36
CA THR A 181 -11.34 -9.61 -5.69
C THR A 181 -11.36 -10.47 -4.42
N HIS A 182 -11.68 -9.84 -3.30
CA HIS A 182 -11.61 -10.45 -1.97
C HIS A 182 -12.77 -9.97 -1.09
N ARG A 183 -12.89 -10.59 0.09
CA ARG A 183 -13.84 -10.22 1.14
C ARG A 183 -13.23 -10.47 2.53
N GLY A 184 -13.79 -9.81 3.55
CA GLY A 184 -13.56 -10.18 4.94
C GLY A 184 -14.67 -11.13 5.39
N ASN A 185 -14.32 -12.31 5.90
CA ASN A 185 -15.30 -13.21 6.50
C ASN A 185 -15.98 -12.55 7.73
N ARG A 186 -16.93 -13.26 8.33
CA ARG A 186 -17.53 -12.86 9.60
C ARG A 186 -16.62 -13.33 10.73
N SER A 187 -16.39 -12.47 11.72
CA SER A 187 -15.68 -12.86 12.95
C SER A 187 -16.55 -13.76 13.81
N VAL A 188 -16.02 -14.93 14.20
CA VAL A 188 -16.72 -15.94 15.03
C VAL A 188 -15.93 -16.17 16.32
N ASP A 189 -16.63 -16.24 17.45
CA ASP A 189 -16.10 -16.48 18.80
C ASP A 189 -15.03 -15.48 19.30
N GLY A 190 -14.84 -14.34 18.61
CA GLY A 190 -13.87 -13.32 19.00
C GLY A 190 -14.01 -12.01 18.22
N ASP A 191 -13.49 -10.92 18.80
CA ASP A 191 -13.31 -9.64 18.10
C ASP A 191 -12.11 -9.74 17.14
N LYS A 192 -12.20 -9.23 15.91
CA LYS A 192 -11.03 -9.04 15.04
C LYS A 192 -10.60 -7.57 15.00
N PHE A 193 -9.30 -7.34 15.14
CA PHE A 193 -8.64 -6.06 14.94
C PHE A 193 -7.61 -6.14 13.80
N ILE A 194 -7.72 -5.23 12.83
CA ILE A 194 -6.72 -5.07 11.77
C ILE A 194 -6.30 -3.60 11.63
N ALA A 195 -5.07 -3.38 11.18
CA ALA A 195 -4.69 -2.15 10.50
C ALA A 195 -4.69 -2.44 8.99
N THR A 196 -5.24 -1.55 8.18
CA THR A 196 -5.23 -1.70 6.72
C THR A 196 -5.08 -0.35 6.03
N SER A 197 -4.41 -0.38 4.87
CA SER A 197 -4.34 0.72 3.93
C SER A 197 -3.88 0.19 2.56
N TRP A 198 -3.46 1.11 1.71
CA TRP A 198 -2.92 0.85 0.39
C TRP A 198 -1.46 1.30 0.33
N ILE A 199 -0.78 0.84 -0.70
CA ILE A 199 0.47 1.40 -1.19
C ILE A 199 0.18 1.91 -2.60
N PRO A 200 -0.19 3.20 -2.78
CA PRO A 200 -0.36 3.79 -4.10
C PRO A 200 0.98 4.03 -4.79
N PHE A 201 0.96 4.19 -6.11
CA PHE A 201 2.04 4.87 -6.81
C PHE A 201 2.18 6.31 -6.33
N GLN A 202 3.40 6.83 -6.40
CA GLN A 202 3.62 8.27 -6.41
C GLN A 202 2.85 8.93 -7.56
N SER A 203 2.54 10.23 -7.44
CA SER A 203 1.85 10.92 -8.53
C SER A 203 2.76 11.04 -9.75
N ALA A 204 2.18 11.13 -10.95
CA ALA A 204 2.94 11.39 -12.18
C ALA A 204 3.81 12.66 -12.06
N GLN A 205 3.35 13.68 -11.32
CA GLN A 205 4.14 14.88 -11.02
C GLN A 205 5.37 14.58 -10.15
N ALA A 206 5.29 13.65 -9.19
CA ALA A 206 6.43 13.26 -8.37
C ALA A 206 7.42 12.34 -9.11
N LEU A 207 6.91 11.48 -10.01
CA LEU A 207 7.72 10.54 -10.80
C LEU A 207 8.41 11.21 -12.01
N TYR A 208 7.70 12.11 -12.70
CA TYR A 208 8.09 12.64 -14.01
C TYR A 208 8.12 14.17 -14.10
N GLY A 209 7.55 14.88 -13.11
CA GLY A 209 7.34 16.33 -13.15
C GLY A 209 8.58 17.20 -12.88
N GLY A 210 9.78 16.61 -12.96
CA GLY A 210 11.03 17.37 -13.02
C GLY A 210 11.10 18.23 -14.28
N LYS A 211 11.76 19.39 -14.20
CA LYS A 211 12.01 20.20 -15.40
C LYS A 211 13.02 19.44 -16.28
N SER A 212 12.54 18.96 -17.42
CA SER A 212 13.16 17.92 -18.26
C SER A 212 13.12 16.51 -17.64
N GLY A 213 12.96 15.48 -18.48
CA GLY A 213 12.98 14.06 -18.10
C GLY A 213 14.38 13.53 -17.76
N LEU A 214 15.13 14.31 -16.97
CA LEU A 214 16.49 14.08 -16.51
C LEU A 214 16.57 14.50 -15.04
N GLY A 215 16.88 13.54 -14.15
CA GLY A 215 17.32 13.82 -12.79
C GLY A 215 16.20 14.00 -11.74
N ASN A 216 15.72 12.88 -11.19
CA ASN A 216 15.49 12.86 -9.75
C ASN A 216 16.88 12.82 -9.06
N ARG A 217 17.02 13.43 -7.88
CA ARG A 217 18.32 13.69 -7.21
C ARG A 217 19.06 12.44 -6.69
N ASN A 218 18.53 11.26 -6.96
CA ASN A 218 19.06 9.95 -6.56
C ASN A 218 19.56 9.10 -7.75
N GLY A 219 19.75 9.67 -8.95
CA GLY A 219 20.35 8.95 -10.09
C GLY A 219 19.45 7.93 -10.82
N GLY A 220 18.20 7.77 -10.39
CA GLY A 220 17.18 7.00 -11.12
C GLY A 220 16.45 7.85 -12.16
N ALA A 221 16.55 7.47 -13.43
CA ALA A 221 15.82 8.11 -14.53
C ALA A 221 14.53 7.33 -14.81
N PHE A 222 13.43 7.76 -14.21
CA PHE A 222 12.11 7.18 -14.50
C PHE A 222 11.61 7.69 -15.86
N ARG A 223 11.54 6.80 -16.84
CA ARG A 223 10.83 7.04 -18.10
C ARG A 223 9.52 6.26 -18.10
N CYS A 224 8.43 6.91 -18.46
CA CYS A 224 7.16 6.22 -18.68
C CYS A 224 7.16 5.59 -20.08
N CYS A 225 6.88 4.29 -20.20
CA CYS A 225 6.75 3.64 -21.51
C CYS A 225 5.49 4.09 -22.28
N CYS A 226 4.49 4.64 -21.57
CA CYS A 226 3.20 5.04 -22.13
C CYS A 226 3.08 6.54 -22.43
N CYS A 227 4.11 7.35 -22.12
CA CYS A 227 4.15 8.75 -22.53
C CYS A 227 4.52 8.84 -24.01
N VAL A 228 3.51 8.69 -24.88
CA VAL A 228 3.56 9.26 -26.23
C VAL A 228 3.77 10.77 -26.05
N ALA A 229 4.95 11.27 -26.44
CA ALA A 229 5.36 12.64 -26.11
C ALA A 229 4.51 13.72 -26.83
N ASP A 230 3.77 13.32 -27.86
CA ASP A 230 2.96 14.20 -28.70
C ASP A 230 1.46 13.92 -28.52
N SER A 231 0.82 14.76 -27.72
CA SER A 231 -0.64 14.93 -27.72
C SER A 231 -0.97 16.41 -27.49
N PRO A 232 -1.77 17.06 -28.34
CA PRO A 232 -1.96 18.53 -28.35
C PRO A 232 -2.79 19.08 -27.17
N LEU A 233 -2.97 18.30 -26.10
CA LEU A 233 -3.76 18.63 -24.91
C LEU A 233 -2.91 18.73 -23.62
N ALA A 234 -1.58 18.77 -23.73
CA ALA A 234 -0.68 18.86 -22.59
C ALA A 234 -0.72 20.26 -21.92
N ILE A 235 -1.45 20.36 -20.80
CA ILE A 235 -1.51 21.58 -19.97
C ILE A 235 -0.14 21.84 -19.34
N ARG A 236 0.42 23.03 -19.58
CA ARG A 236 1.74 23.44 -19.05
C ARG A 236 1.63 23.99 -17.61
N PRO A 237 2.39 23.46 -16.63
CA PRO A 237 2.42 24.02 -15.28
C PRO A 237 3.35 25.25 -15.18
N VAL A 238 2.92 26.24 -14.39
CA VAL A 238 3.70 27.44 -14.01
C VAL A 238 4.67 27.09 -12.86
N ALA A 239 5.84 27.72 -12.84
CA ALA A 239 6.94 27.36 -11.94
C ALA A 239 7.01 28.20 -10.65
N THR A 240 7.36 27.55 -9.53
CA THR A 240 7.93 28.16 -8.32
C THR A 240 9.08 27.30 -7.76
N ALA A 241 9.89 27.86 -6.85
CA ALA A 241 11.23 27.41 -6.47
C ALA A 241 11.32 26.88 -5.00
N PRO A 242 12.47 26.34 -4.52
CA PRO A 242 12.49 25.27 -3.50
C PRO A 242 12.94 25.67 -2.07
N CYS A 243 12.90 24.71 -1.14
CA CYS A 243 13.59 24.72 0.16
C CYS A 243 14.16 23.32 0.53
N THR A 244 14.99 23.25 1.58
CA THR A 244 16.00 22.20 1.87
C THR A 244 15.98 21.69 3.33
N GLY A 245 16.51 20.48 3.64
CA GLY A 245 16.85 20.12 5.04
C GLY A 245 17.05 18.62 5.43
N SER A 246 18.17 18.32 6.10
CA SER A 246 18.70 17.00 6.59
C SER A 246 18.29 16.64 8.05
N GLN A 247 18.48 15.44 8.66
CA GLN A 247 18.68 14.01 8.24
C GLN A 247 18.70 13.08 9.51
N ARG A 248 18.28 11.80 9.39
CA ARG A 248 18.68 10.60 10.21
C ARG A 248 18.26 10.58 11.72
N LEU A 249 18.24 9.46 12.49
CA LEU A 249 18.83 8.09 12.38
C LEU A 249 18.05 7.02 13.23
N CYS A 250 18.11 5.71 12.87
CA CYS A 250 18.04 4.45 13.66
C CYS A 250 17.02 4.20 14.81
N SER A 251 16.64 2.96 15.21
CA SER A 251 16.53 1.60 14.61
C SER A 251 16.10 0.58 15.71
N LEU A 252 15.43 -0.54 15.35
CA LEU A 252 15.28 -1.85 16.06
C LEU A 252 13.82 -2.35 16.16
N LEU A 253 13.40 -3.24 15.26
CA LEU A 253 12.28 -4.19 15.47
C LEU A 253 12.51 -5.49 14.66
N SER A 254 11.97 -6.61 15.17
CA SER A 254 12.09 -7.96 14.60
C SER A 254 11.29 -8.16 13.29
N PRO A 255 11.66 -9.12 12.42
CA PRO A 255 11.05 -9.27 11.09
C PRO A 255 9.57 -9.67 11.13
N VAL A 256 8.76 -8.90 10.38
CA VAL A 256 7.34 -9.16 10.12
C VAL A 256 7.19 -10.33 9.14
N ARG A 257 6.26 -11.25 9.40
CA ARG A 257 5.95 -12.35 8.47
C ARG A 257 4.99 -11.86 7.39
N VAL A 258 5.45 -11.84 6.14
CA VAL A 258 4.66 -11.39 4.98
C VAL A 258 3.98 -12.58 4.29
N ALA A 259 2.67 -12.48 4.07
CA ALA A 259 1.87 -13.42 3.29
C ALA A 259 1.44 -12.76 1.97
N CYS A 260 2.04 -13.21 0.87
CA CYS A 260 1.79 -12.64 -0.46
C CYS A 260 0.75 -13.48 -1.22
N ILE A 261 -0.31 -12.83 -1.74
CA ILE A 261 -1.33 -13.49 -2.54
C ILE A 261 -1.12 -13.15 -4.02
N ALA A 262 -0.82 -14.18 -4.81
CA ALA A 262 -0.91 -14.17 -6.27
C ALA A 262 -1.30 -15.57 -6.77
N HIS A 263 -1.61 -15.68 -8.07
CA HIS A 263 -1.88 -16.96 -8.71
C HIS A 263 -0.67 -17.91 -8.59
N ARG A 264 -0.95 -19.13 -8.10
CA ARG A 264 -0.24 -20.37 -8.42
C ARG A 264 -1.29 -21.35 -8.90
#